data_AF-A0A967I0J0-F1
#
_entry.id   AF-A0A967I0J0-F1
#
_cell.length_a   1.000
_cell.length_b   1.000
_cell.length_c   1.000
_cell.angle_alpha   90.00
_cell.angle_beta   90.00
_cell.angle_gamma   90.00
#
_symmetry.space_group_name_H-M   'P 1'
#
loop_
_entity.id
_entity.type
_entity.pdbx_description
1 polymer ?
#
loop_
_entity_poly.entity_id
_entity_poly.type
_entity_poly.pdbx_seq_one_letter_code
_entity_poly.pdbx_strand_id
1 'polypeptide(L)'
;MNGSSEPGFDFLYVQSSTDAITWTDQDIFIGTTVFSRISGTTFGSWLNAVVDLGSYDGNGTVYIRFRFTSDDSVVDDGWYIDDV
;
A
#
# COMPACT_ATOMS: atom_id res chain seq x y z
N MET A 1 -1.23 -1.81 -9.12
CA MET A 1 -0.42 -2.80 -8.37
C MET A 1 -0.75 -4.22 -8.80
N ASN A 2 0.24 -5.11 -8.73
CA ASN A 2 0.14 -6.55 -9.02
C ASN A 2 1.03 -7.30 -8.02
N GLY A 3 0.66 -8.50 -7.61
CA GLY A 3 1.56 -9.30 -6.77
C GLY A 3 0.89 -10.37 -5.93
N SER A 4 1.69 -10.96 -5.05
CA SER A 4 1.27 -11.89 -4.02
C SER A 4 2.12 -11.76 -2.76
N SER A 5 1.49 -11.92 -1.60
CA SER A 5 2.16 -12.09 -0.31
C SER A 5 1.37 -13.05 0.58
N GLU A 6 2.01 -13.64 1.61
CA GLU A 6 1.34 -14.57 2.52
C GLU A 6 0.06 -13.94 3.11
N PRO A 7 -1.13 -14.49 2.85
CA PRO A 7 -2.39 -13.88 3.27
C PRO A 7 -2.49 -13.76 4.80
N GLY A 8 -2.56 -12.54 5.30
CA GLY A 8 -2.73 -12.27 6.73
C GLY A 8 -1.44 -12.21 7.56
N PHE A 9 -0.27 -12.41 6.94
CA PHE A 9 1.04 -12.35 7.61
C PHE A 9 1.95 -11.31 6.98
N ASP A 10 2.02 -11.30 5.65
CA ASP A 10 2.81 -10.35 4.88
C ASP A 10 1.95 -9.24 4.31
N PHE A 11 2.37 -7.99 4.49
CA PHE A 11 1.54 -6.83 4.20
C PHE A 11 2.26 -5.73 3.43
N LEU A 12 1.59 -5.21 2.40
CA LEU A 12 1.91 -3.94 1.77
C LEU A 12 1.06 -2.81 2.39
N TYR A 13 1.73 -1.75 2.82
CA TYR A 13 1.13 -0.52 3.32
C TYR A 13 1.46 0.63 2.37
N VAL A 14 0.51 1.57 2.21
CA VAL A 14 0.79 2.92 1.73
C VAL A 14 0.74 3.84 2.94
N GLN A 15 1.75 4.69 3.08
CA GLN A 15 1.84 5.62 4.19
C GLN A 15 2.17 7.02 3.71
N SER A 16 1.65 8.01 4.42
CA SER A 16 1.90 9.42 4.16
C SER A 16 2.53 10.11 5.38
N SER A 17 3.19 11.24 5.13
CA SER A 17 3.83 12.06 6.15
C SER A 17 3.95 13.51 5.70
N THR A 18 3.94 14.46 6.63
CA THR A 18 4.25 15.88 6.37
C THR A 18 5.68 16.26 6.77
N ASP A 19 6.38 15.39 7.49
CA ASP A 19 7.72 15.64 8.04
C ASP A 19 8.77 14.57 7.67
N ALA A 20 8.36 13.52 6.94
CA ALA A 20 9.14 12.32 6.60
C ALA A 20 9.69 11.51 7.81
N ILE A 21 9.26 11.84 9.04
CA ILE A 21 9.70 11.22 10.29
C ILE A 21 8.55 10.38 10.87
N THR A 22 7.37 10.99 10.97
CA THR A 22 6.14 10.35 11.46
C THR A 22 5.28 9.95 10.28
N TRP A 23 4.79 8.70 10.28
CA TRP A 23 4.11 8.11 9.13
C TRP A 23 2.76 7.55 9.53
N THR A 24 1.73 7.88 8.76
CA THR A 24 0.35 7.42 8.97
C THR A 24 -0.01 6.42 7.87
N ASP A 25 -0.53 5.26 8.26
CA ASP A 25 -1.09 4.28 7.32
C ASP A 25 -2.34 4.86 6.65
N GLN A 26 -2.44 4.70 5.34
CA GLN A 26 -3.57 5.17 4.54
C GLN A 26 -4.43 4.01 4.06
N ASP A 27 -5.73 4.26 3.94
CA ASP A 27 -6.65 3.34 3.30
C ASP A 27 -6.38 3.26 1.80
N ILE A 28 -6.40 2.03 1.27
CA ILE A 28 -6.16 1.69 -0.12
C ILE A 28 -7.47 1.22 -0.72
N PHE A 29 -7.94 1.95 -1.73
CA PHE A 29 -9.16 1.65 -2.46
C PHE A 29 -8.83 0.82 -3.70
N ILE A 30 -9.46 -0.35 -3.82
CA ILE A 30 -9.44 -1.16 -5.04
C ILE A 30 -10.88 -1.30 -5.51
N GLY A 31 -11.24 -0.51 -6.52
CA GLY A 31 -12.65 -0.31 -6.89
C GLY A 31 -13.43 0.31 -5.74
N THR A 32 -14.44 -0.40 -5.24
CA THR A 32 -15.27 0.03 -4.09
C THR A 32 -14.83 -0.60 -2.77
N THR A 33 -13.82 -1.47 -2.77
CA THR A 33 -13.34 -2.16 -1.57
C THR A 33 -12.21 -1.36 -0.93
N VAL A 34 -12.25 -1.23 0.40
CA VAL A 34 -11.27 -0.49 1.19
C VAL A 34 -10.42 -1.44 2.01
N PHE A 35 -9.11 -1.26 1.94
CA PHE A 35 -8.13 -2.05 2.69
C PHE A 35 -7.19 -1.12 3.45
N SER A 36 -6.96 -1.36 4.74
CA SER A 36 -5.93 -0.64 5.51
C SER A 36 -4.51 -1.12 5.22
N ARG A 37 -4.38 -2.29 4.58
CA ARG A 37 -3.15 -2.91 4.08
C ARG A 37 -3.52 -4.06 3.14
N ILE A 38 -2.62 -4.40 2.21
CA ILE A 38 -2.85 -5.47 1.23
C ILE A 38 -2.06 -6.72 1.60
N SER A 39 -2.70 -7.88 1.48
CA SER A 39 -2.06 -9.21 1.56
C SER A 39 -2.79 -10.19 0.64
N GLY A 40 -2.20 -11.35 0.37
CA GLY A 40 -2.75 -12.31 -0.60
C GLY A 40 -2.36 -11.95 -2.03
N THR A 41 -3.14 -12.38 -3.01
CA THR A 41 -2.75 -12.32 -4.43
C THR A 41 -3.75 -11.55 -5.30
N THR A 42 -3.24 -10.87 -6.33
CA THR A 42 -4.07 -10.30 -7.42
C THR A 42 -4.31 -11.29 -8.56
N PHE A 43 -3.91 -12.56 -8.39
CA PHE A 43 -3.98 -13.61 -9.41
C PHE A 43 -3.32 -13.19 -10.74
N GLY A 44 -2.20 -12.48 -10.65
CA GLY A 44 -1.45 -12.00 -11.82
C GLY A 44 -2.11 -10.83 -12.55
N SER A 45 -3.23 -10.28 -12.06
CA SER A 45 -3.88 -9.11 -12.64
C SER A 45 -3.32 -7.81 -12.07
N TRP A 46 -3.19 -6.79 -12.93
CA TRP A 46 -2.90 -5.42 -12.48
C TRP A 46 -4.20 -4.77 -12.01
N LEU A 47 -4.22 -4.33 -10.76
CA LEU A 47 -5.35 -3.66 -10.13
C LEU A 47 -5.03 -2.17 -9.95
N ASN A 48 -5.99 -1.30 -10.26
CA ASN A 48 -5.90 0.11 -9.93
C ASN A 48 -6.15 0.30 -8.43
N ALA A 49 -5.17 0.89 -7.74
CA ALA A 49 -5.24 1.18 -6.32
C ALA A 49 -5.18 2.69 -6.12
N VAL A 50 -6.09 3.23 -5.31
CA VAL A 50 -6.20 4.66 -5.05
C VAL A 50 -6.02 4.91 -3.56
N VAL A 51 -5.33 5.99 -3.21
CA VAL A 51 -5.23 6.51 -1.84
C VAL A 51 -5.71 7.95 -1.87
N ASP A 52 -6.65 8.29 -0.99
CA ASP A 52 -7.12 9.66 -0.86
C ASP A 52 -6.16 10.48 0.01
N LEU A 53 -5.66 11.59 -0.54
CA LEU A 53 -4.76 12.51 0.14
C LEU A 53 -5.42 13.86 0.45
N GLY A 54 -6.75 13.99 0.29
CA GLY A 54 -7.46 15.27 0.49
C GLY A 54 -7.31 15.85 1.90
N SER A 55 -7.02 15.01 2.91
CA SER A 55 -6.68 15.48 4.26
C SER A 55 -5.41 16.33 4.32
N TYR A 56 -4.59 16.31 3.26
CA TYR A 56 -3.36 17.09 3.14
C TYR A 56 -3.48 18.30 2.23
N ASP A 57 -4.68 18.65 1.76
CA ASP A 57 -4.91 19.83 0.93
C ASP A 57 -4.34 21.10 1.58
N GLY A 58 -3.59 21.88 0.80
CA GLY A 58 -2.94 23.10 1.27
C GLY A 58 -1.59 22.89 1.96
N ASN A 59 -1.17 21.66 2.23
CA ASN A 59 0.19 21.39 2.70
C ASN A 59 1.21 21.60 1.56
N GLY A 60 2.29 22.32 1.84
CA GLY A 60 3.34 22.59 0.85
C GLY A 60 4.17 21.37 0.46
N THR A 61 4.13 20.31 1.26
CA THR A 61 4.82 19.04 0.97
C THR A 61 4.11 17.89 1.67
N VAL A 62 3.97 16.77 0.97
CA VAL A 62 3.50 15.49 1.49
C VAL A 62 4.43 14.41 0.96
N TYR A 63 4.93 13.56 1.85
CA TYR A 63 5.74 12.41 1.51
C TYR A 63 4.87 11.17 1.47
N ILE A 64 5.11 10.30 0.48
CA ILE A 64 4.43 9.02 0.34
C ILE A 64 5.50 7.92 0.35
N ARG A 65 5.21 6.80 1.02
CA ARG A 65 6.04 5.59 0.93
C ARG A 65 5.18 4.34 0.83
N PHE A 66 5.77 3.35 0.18
CA PHE A 66 5.29 1.98 0.16
C PHE A 66 6.13 1.17 1.14
N ARG A 67 5.50 0.52 2.12
CA ARG A 67 6.20 -0.30 3.10
C ARG A 67 5.70 -1.73 3.00
N PHE A 68 6.58 -2.66 2.70
CA PHE A 68 6.31 -4.09 2.79
C PHE A 68 6.89 -4.66 4.08
N THR A 69 6.13 -5.51 4.76
CA THR A 69 6.59 -6.26 5.93
C THR A 69 6.29 -7.73 5.71
N SER A 70 7.25 -8.60 5.99
CA SER A 70 7.05 -10.05 6.00
C SER A 70 7.42 -10.66 7.34
N ASP A 71 7.01 -11.91 7.54
CA ASP A 71 7.49 -12.75 8.64
C ASP A 71 8.66 -13.66 8.21
N ASP A 72 9.04 -14.58 9.09
CA ASP A 72 10.16 -15.49 8.96
C ASP A 72 9.87 -16.75 8.10
N SER A 73 8.67 -16.86 7.50
CA SER A 73 8.24 -17.99 6.67
C SER A 73 7.44 -17.57 5.43
N VAL A 74 7.00 -18.56 4.63
CA VAL A 74 6.19 -18.44 3.38
C VAL A 74 6.57 -17.26 2.46
N VAL A 75 7.43 -17.53 1.49
CA VAL A 75 7.92 -16.52 0.54
C VAL A 75 7.13 -16.54 -0.76
N ASP A 76 6.49 -15.41 -1.07
CA ASP A 76 5.84 -15.10 -2.34
C ASP A 76 6.61 -14.03 -3.12
N ASP A 77 6.17 -13.69 -4.34
CA ASP A 77 6.81 -12.72 -5.24
C ASP A 77 6.87 -11.27 -4.70
N GLY A 78 6.01 -10.94 -3.72
CA GLY A 78 5.85 -9.58 -3.22
C GLY A 78 4.97 -8.74 -4.13
N TRP A 79 5.24 -7.43 -4.18
CA TRP A 79 4.36 -6.44 -4.81
C TRP A 79 5.06 -5.57 -5.83
N TYR A 80 4.46 -5.49 -7.01
CA TYR A 80 4.82 -4.59 -8.10
C TYR A 80 3.87 -3.38 -8.11
N ILE A 81 4.45 -2.20 -8.22
CA ILE A 81 3.75 -0.91 -8.30
C ILE A 81 4.22 -0.21 -9.58
N ASP A 82 3.27 0.32 -10.34
CA ASP A 82 3.53 1.02 -11.59
C ASP A 82 2.43 2.09 -11.78
N ASP A 83 2.69 3.05 -12.66
CA ASP A 83 1.82 4.20 -12.98
C ASP A 83 1.41 5.03 -11.74
N VAL A 84 2.40 5.55 -11.02
CA VAL A 84 2.23 6.45 -9.85
C VAL A 84 2.06 7.90 -10.28
#